data_AF-A0A1Q3B865-F1
#
_entry.id   AF-A0A1Q3B865-F1
#
_cell.length_a   1.000
_cell.length_b   1.000
_cell.length_c   1.000
_cell.angle_alpha   90.00
_cell.angle_beta   90.00
_cell.angle_gamma   90.00
#
_symmetry.space_group_name_H-M   'P 1'
#
loop_
_entity.id
_entity.type
_entity.pdbx_description
1 polymer ?
#
loop_
_entity_poly.entity_id
_entity_poly.type
_entity_poly.pdbx_seq_one_letter_code
_entity_poly.pdbx_strand_id
1 'polypeptide(L)'
;NVTIHCKSKDDDLGIHVISSAQFYEWRFTVNFWQTTLYFCGFTTEKGRGVYAIYKASRDGVRCHPNNTCVWDVKDDGLHGYSDVQAQLERKRVQITNKQASDVTIHCKSKDDDLGIHVISPGKSYGWGFKINFWDTTLFFCGFTTKKGRGVYDIFKASRDLYRCNPNDTCFWDVKDDG
;
A
#
# COMPACT_ATOMS: atom_id res chain seq x y z
N ASN A 1 -29.28 9.91 1.48
CA ASN A 1 -28.30 10.88 2.01
C ASN A 1 -27.29 10.16 2.89
N VAL A 2 -26.08 10.71 3.03
CA VAL A 2 -25.05 10.18 3.93
C VAL A 2 -24.77 11.22 5.01
N THR A 3 -24.88 10.82 6.27
CA THR A 3 -24.47 11.63 7.41
C THR A 3 -23.03 11.30 7.77
N ILE A 4 -22.19 12.34 7.89
CA ILE A 4 -20.76 12.25 8.13
C ILE A 4 -20.44 13.04 9.41
N HIS A 5 -19.73 12.44 10.36
CA HIS A 5 -19.19 13.15 11.51
C HIS A 5 -17.71 12.85 11.64
N CYS A 6 -16.87 13.85 11.47
CA CYS A 6 -15.42 13.72 11.50
C CYS A 6 -14.81 14.44 12.70
N LYS A 7 -13.80 13.82 13.33
CA LYS A 7 -13.02 14.46 14.40
C LYS A 7 -11.61 13.89 14.52
N SER A 8 -10.70 14.70 15.05
CA SER A 8 -9.38 14.27 15.55
C SER A 8 -9.41 14.20 17.08
N LYS A 9 -8.22 14.15 17.70
CA LYS A 9 -8.07 14.36 19.14
C LYS A 9 -8.38 15.81 19.54
N ASP A 10 -8.02 16.75 18.68
CA ASP A 10 -7.94 18.18 19.02
C ASP A 10 -9.06 18.99 18.35
N ASP A 11 -9.66 18.49 17.26
CA ASP A 11 -10.69 19.17 16.47
C ASP A 11 -11.92 18.29 16.27
N ASP A 12 -13.11 18.85 16.50
CA ASP A 12 -14.37 18.26 16.03
C ASP A 12 -14.89 19.06 14.84
N LEU A 13 -15.06 18.40 13.69
CA LEU A 13 -15.48 19.04 12.44
C LEU A 13 -17.01 19.09 12.31
N GLY A 14 -17.74 18.51 13.27
CA GLY A 14 -19.19 18.48 13.30
C GLY A 14 -19.83 17.48 12.34
N ILE A 15 -21.15 17.55 12.29
CA ILE A 15 -22.00 16.65 11.50
C ILE A 15 -22.37 17.33 10.18
N HIS A 16 -22.16 16.62 9.08
CA HIS A 16 -22.48 17.05 7.72
C HIS A 16 -23.40 16.03 7.07
N VAL A 17 -24.28 16.48 6.17
CA VAL A 17 -25.16 15.60 5.39
C VAL A 17 -24.94 15.89 3.92
N ILE A 18 -24.52 14.88 3.16
CA ILE A 18 -24.32 14.98 1.72
C ILE A 18 -25.37 14.15 0.96
N SER A 19 -25.81 14.67 -0.18
CA SER A 19 -26.67 13.96 -1.12
C SER A 19 -25.85 13.27 -2.21
N SER A 20 -26.50 12.50 -3.08
CA SER A 20 -25.83 11.84 -4.21
C SER A 20 -25.05 12.85 -5.07
N ALA A 21 -23.84 12.48 -5.49
CA ALA A 21 -22.90 13.30 -6.26
C ALA A 21 -22.42 14.60 -5.58
N GLN A 22 -22.67 14.79 -4.29
CA GLN A 22 -22.07 15.87 -3.50
C GLN A 22 -20.86 15.35 -2.70
N PHE A 23 -20.00 16.28 -2.29
CA PHE A 23 -18.83 15.99 -1.47
C PHE A 23 -18.79 16.88 -0.23
N TYR A 24 -18.10 16.39 0.79
CA TYR A 24 -17.69 17.16 1.95
C TYR A 24 -16.16 17.12 2.01
N GLU A 25 -15.54 18.30 2.10
CA GLU A 25 -14.09 18.43 2.16
C GLU A 25 -13.66 19.35 3.30
N TRP A 26 -12.48 19.07 3.84
CA TRP A 26 -11.80 19.96 4.78
C TRP A 26 -10.29 19.86 4.58
N ARG A 27 -9.57 20.87 5.10
CA ARG A 27 -8.11 20.92 5.09
C ARG A 27 -7.60 20.99 6.52
N PHE A 28 -6.44 20.40 6.74
CA PHE A 28 -5.74 20.41 8.01
C PHE A 28 -4.24 20.33 7.78
N THR A 29 -3.47 20.64 8.82
CA THR A 29 -2.00 20.51 8.82
C THR A 29 -1.60 19.31 9.66
N VAL A 30 -0.73 18.46 9.12
CA VAL A 30 -0.17 17.34 9.88
C VAL A 30 0.75 17.90 10.97
N ASN A 31 0.57 17.44 12.21
CA ASN A 31 1.38 17.91 13.32
C ASN A 31 2.85 17.48 13.14
N PHE A 32 3.76 18.25 13.74
CA PHE A 32 5.20 18.06 13.59
C PHE A 32 5.66 16.63 13.94
N TRP A 33 4.99 15.98 14.89
CA TRP A 33 5.30 14.63 15.36
C TRP A 33 4.73 13.52 14.47
N GLN A 34 4.06 13.84 13.36
CA GLN A 34 3.41 12.90 12.45
C GLN A 34 2.44 11.93 13.16
N THR A 35 1.69 12.45 14.13
CA THR A 35 0.70 11.67 14.90
C THR A 35 -0.75 12.03 14.55
N THR A 36 -0.97 12.95 13.60
CA THR A 36 -2.32 13.39 13.20
C THR A 36 -3.18 12.20 12.73
N LEU A 37 -4.38 12.13 13.29
CA LEU A 37 -5.34 11.06 13.05
C LEU A 37 -6.76 11.65 13.07
N TYR A 38 -7.52 11.42 12.00
CA TYR A 38 -8.94 11.76 11.91
C TYR A 38 -9.77 10.48 11.76
N PHE A 39 -10.82 10.39 12.56
CA PHE A 39 -11.86 9.39 12.42
C PHE A 39 -13.14 10.04 11.91
N CYS A 40 -13.85 9.36 11.01
CA CYS A 40 -15.19 9.75 10.65
C CYS A 40 -16.18 8.61 10.82
N GLY A 41 -17.32 8.93 11.42
CA GLY A 41 -18.53 8.11 11.41
C GLY A 41 -19.36 8.41 10.17
N PHE A 42 -19.79 7.37 9.48
CA PHE A 42 -20.70 7.43 8.35
C PHE A 42 -21.99 6.69 8.71
N THR A 43 -23.13 7.31 8.43
CA THR A 43 -24.45 6.70 8.56
C THR A 43 -25.21 6.84 7.26
N THR A 44 -25.65 5.72 6.72
CA THR A 44 -26.51 5.60 5.54
C THR A 44 -27.74 4.78 5.91
N GLU A 45 -28.71 4.68 5.00
CA GLU A 45 -29.86 3.77 5.16
C GLU A 45 -29.45 2.29 5.21
N LYS A 46 -28.31 1.94 4.59
CA LYS A 46 -27.81 0.56 4.52
C LYS A 46 -26.95 0.16 5.72
N GLY A 47 -26.45 1.12 6.49
CA GLY A 47 -25.64 0.83 7.66
C GLY A 47 -24.85 2.02 8.20
N ARG A 48 -24.04 1.73 9.22
CA ARG A 48 -23.16 2.72 9.86
C ARG A 48 -21.78 2.13 10.15
N GLY A 49 -20.76 2.97 10.12
CA GLY A 49 -19.39 2.57 10.45
C GLY A 49 -18.51 3.76 10.80
N VAL A 50 -17.46 3.51 11.58
CA VAL A 50 -16.45 4.51 11.96
C VAL A 50 -15.09 4.07 11.43
N TYR A 51 -14.42 4.95 10.71
CA TYR A 51 -13.18 4.64 10.00
C TYR A 51 -12.12 5.70 10.24
N ALA A 52 -10.85 5.30 10.27
CA ALA A 52 -9.73 6.23 10.24
C ALA A 52 -9.55 6.78 8.83
N ILE A 53 -10.13 7.96 8.57
CA ILE A 53 -10.11 8.63 7.27
C ILE A 53 -8.77 9.26 6.96
N TYR A 54 -8.02 9.63 8.00
CA TYR A 54 -6.63 10.02 7.87
C TYR A 54 -5.79 9.49 9.03
N LYS A 55 -4.62 8.91 8.75
CA LYS A 55 -3.59 8.54 9.72
C LYS A 55 -2.23 8.93 9.15
N ALA A 56 -1.54 9.87 9.77
CA ALA A 56 -0.28 10.44 9.27
C ALA A 56 0.76 9.37 8.86
N SER A 57 0.92 8.32 9.66
CA SER A 57 1.86 7.23 9.38
C SER A 57 1.52 6.38 8.14
N ARG A 58 0.25 6.39 7.70
CA ARG A 58 -0.25 5.67 6.51
C ARG A 58 -0.35 6.62 5.32
N ASP A 59 -0.95 7.77 5.54
CA ASP A 59 -1.49 8.61 4.48
C ASP A 59 -0.54 9.69 3.96
N GLY A 60 0.58 9.94 4.66
CA GLY A 60 1.62 10.84 4.15
C GLY A 60 2.19 10.39 2.80
N VAL A 61 2.20 9.08 2.55
CA VAL A 61 2.58 8.48 1.26
C VAL A 61 1.33 8.32 0.38
N ARG A 62 0.26 7.72 0.89
CA ARG A 62 -0.96 7.42 0.11
C ARG A 62 -1.55 8.62 -0.63
N CYS A 63 -1.57 9.79 0.02
CA CYS A 63 -2.24 10.99 -0.47
C CYS A 63 -1.29 11.96 -1.20
N HIS A 64 -0.03 11.55 -1.40
CA HIS A 64 0.97 12.27 -2.18
C HIS A 64 0.80 11.97 -3.69
N PRO A 65 1.11 12.91 -4.62
CA PRO A 65 1.79 14.20 -4.42
C PRO A 65 0.89 15.37 -4.03
N ASN A 66 -0.41 15.26 -4.24
CA ASN A 66 -1.29 16.42 -4.14
C ASN A 66 -1.79 16.72 -2.72
N ASN A 67 -1.35 15.93 -1.73
CA ASN A 67 -1.81 15.99 -0.33
C ASN A 67 -3.33 15.84 -0.18
N THR A 68 -3.96 15.09 -1.09
CA THR A 68 -5.41 14.88 -1.14
C THR A 68 -5.72 13.42 -0.88
N CYS A 69 -6.49 13.15 0.18
CA CYS A 69 -7.01 11.82 0.48
C CYS A 69 -8.46 11.73 0.00
N VAL A 70 -8.73 10.91 -1.01
CA VAL A 70 -10.09 10.75 -1.58
C VAL A 70 -10.77 9.53 -0.97
N TRP A 71 -12.05 9.67 -0.62
CA TRP A 71 -12.88 8.60 -0.09
C TRP A 71 -14.28 8.62 -0.72
N ASP A 72 -14.73 7.48 -1.24
CA ASP A 72 -16.08 7.27 -1.74
C ASP A 72 -16.91 6.44 -0.76
N VAL A 73 -18.16 6.87 -0.56
CA VAL A 73 -19.18 6.06 0.10
C VAL A 73 -19.98 5.35 -0.98
N LYS A 74 -19.89 4.02 -1.01
CA LYS A 74 -20.61 3.17 -1.94
C LYS A 74 -21.57 2.26 -1.19
N ASP A 75 -22.40 1.57 -1.96
CA ASP A 75 -23.39 0.62 -1.43
C ASP A 75 -22.78 -0.55 -0.68
N ASP A 76 -21.56 -0.94 -1.04
CA ASP A 76 -20.80 -2.04 -0.44
C ASP A 76 -19.85 -1.58 0.67
N GLY A 77 -19.68 -0.28 0.88
CA GLY A 77 -18.88 0.27 1.97
C GLY A 77 -18.12 1.53 1.62
N LEU A 78 -17.09 1.82 2.42
CA LEU A 78 -16.26 3.00 2.29
C LEU A 78 -14.94 2.67 1.57
N HIS A 79 -14.65 3.42 0.50
CA HIS A 79 -13.51 3.21 -0.37
C HIS A 79 -12.59 4.44 -0.34
N GLY A 80 -11.43 4.38 0.33
CA GLY A 80 -10.37 5.39 0.23
C GLY A 80 -9.27 5.11 -0.81
N TYR A 81 -9.07 6.00 -1.77
CA TYR A 81 -8.08 5.86 -2.84
C TYR A 81 -6.72 6.47 -2.46
N SER A 82 -5.63 5.82 -2.86
CA SER A 82 -4.37 6.53 -3.09
C SER A 82 -4.49 7.33 -4.39
N ASP A 83 -3.52 8.20 -4.70
CA ASP A 83 -3.48 8.86 -6.02
C ASP A 83 -3.85 7.87 -7.14
N VAL A 84 -4.85 8.23 -7.94
CA VAL A 84 -5.61 7.35 -8.84
C VAL A 84 -4.67 6.69 -9.87
N GLN A 85 -3.50 7.27 -10.14
CA GLN A 85 -2.45 6.67 -10.95
C GLN A 85 -1.75 5.48 -10.26
N ALA A 86 -1.36 5.61 -8.99
CA ALA A 86 -0.49 4.63 -8.32
C ALA A 86 -1.18 3.27 -8.03
N GLN A 87 -2.51 3.24 -7.88
CA GLN A 87 -3.28 2.00 -7.63
C GLN A 87 -3.68 1.26 -8.92
N LEU A 88 -3.73 1.96 -10.06
CA LEU A 88 -3.93 1.35 -11.37
C LEU A 88 -2.62 0.87 -12.00
N GLU A 89 -1.49 1.46 -11.59
CA GLU A 89 -0.15 1.07 -12.01
C GLU A 89 0.23 -0.33 -11.50
N ARG A 90 0.57 -1.19 -12.45
CA ARG A 90 1.04 -2.55 -12.17
C ARG A 90 2.49 -2.47 -11.70
N LYS A 91 2.73 -2.70 -10.41
CA LYS A 91 4.09 -2.87 -9.90
C LYS A 91 4.68 -4.19 -10.39
N ARG A 92 5.99 -4.23 -10.59
CA ARG A 92 6.74 -5.44 -10.94
C ARG A 92 7.88 -5.64 -9.95
N VAL A 93 8.14 -6.88 -9.57
CA VAL A 93 9.36 -7.27 -8.90
C VAL A 93 10.20 -8.10 -9.87
N GLN A 94 11.51 -7.87 -9.89
CA GLN A 94 12.46 -8.69 -10.61
C GLN A 94 13.67 -8.99 -9.73
N ILE A 95 13.90 -10.28 -9.48
CA ILE A 95 15.01 -10.82 -8.72
C ILE A 95 16.00 -11.44 -9.70
N THR A 96 17.25 -11.00 -9.67
CA THR A 96 18.32 -11.49 -10.55
C THR A 96 19.36 -12.24 -9.73
N ASN A 97 19.70 -13.47 -10.13
CA ASN A 97 20.78 -14.22 -9.52
C ASN A 97 22.12 -13.78 -10.11
N LYS A 98 22.96 -13.13 -9.29
CA LYS A 98 24.34 -12.73 -9.64
C LYS A 98 25.40 -13.65 -9.01
N GLN A 99 25.00 -14.72 -8.33
CA GLN A 99 25.91 -15.74 -7.83
C GLN A 99 26.30 -16.74 -8.93
N ALA A 100 27.39 -17.47 -8.70
CA ALA A 100 27.87 -18.52 -9.59
C ALA A 100 27.07 -19.84 -9.48
N SER A 101 26.19 -19.97 -8.49
CA SER A 101 25.34 -21.15 -8.30
C SER A 101 23.86 -20.81 -8.34
N ASP A 102 23.03 -21.83 -8.57
CA ASP A 102 21.58 -21.71 -8.50
C ASP A 102 21.12 -21.17 -7.14
N VAL A 103 20.10 -20.31 -7.18
CA VAL A 103 19.41 -19.76 -6.01
C VAL A 103 17.98 -20.24 -6.03
N THR A 104 17.54 -20.90 -4.96
CA THR A 104 16.13 -21.27 -4.79
C THR A 104 15.41 -20.17 -4.03
N ILE A 105 14.27 -19.72 -4.55
CA ILE A 105 13.41 -18.74 -3.91
C ILE A 105 12.02 -19.32 -3.65
N HIS A 106 11.37 -18.88 -2.57
CA HIS A 106 9.94 -19.07 -2.34
C HIS A 106 9.32 -17.73 -1.95
N CYS A 107 8.51 -17.17 -2.83
CA CYS A 107 7.92 -15.85 -2.65
C CYS A 107 6.42 -15.96 -2.39
N LYS A 108 5.92 -15.15 -1.46
CA LYS A 108 4.48 -15.05 -1.19
C LYS A 108 4.07 -13.71 -0.60
N SER A 109 2.80 -13.39 -0.72
CA SER A 109 2.11 -12.37 0.05
C SER A 109 1.27 -13.02 1.14
N LYS A 110 0.39 -12.25 1.79
CA LYS A 110 -0.65 -12.81 2.66
C LYS A 110 -1.67 -13.64 1.86
N ASP A 111 -1.96 -13.22 0.63
CA ASP A 111 -3.10 -13.70 -0.16
C ASP A 111 -2.67 -14.59 -1.34
N ASP A 112 -1.41 -14.51 -1.77
CA ASP A 112 -0.87 -15.20 -2.95
C ASP A 112 0.41 -15.96 -2.61
N ASP A 113 0.46 -17.25 -2.95
CA ASP A 113 1.70 -18.03 -2.96
C ASP A 113 2.21 -18.16 -4.40
N LEU A 114 3.40 -17.62 -4.68
CA LEU A 114 4.01 -17.65 -6.01
C LEU A 114 4.80 -18.94 -6.27
N GLY A 115 4.95 -19.78 -5.24
CA GLY A 115 5.64 -21.05 -5.30
C GLY A 115 7.16 -20.94 -5.23
N ILE A 116 7.79 -22.10 -5.40
CA ILE A 116 9.24 -22.27 -5.34
C ILE A 116 9.82 -22.19 -6.76
N HIS A 117 10.87 -21.39 -6.93
CA HIS A 117 11.58 -21.23 -8.21
C HIS A 117 13.09 -21.37 -8.02
N VAL A 118 13.76 -21.98 -8.99
CA VAL A 118 15.22 -22.04 -9.05
C VAL A 118 15.70 -21.04 -10.11
N ILE A 119 16.53 -20.09 -9.71
CA ILE A 119 17.11 -19.07 -10.59
C ILE A 119 18.56 -19.42 -10.85
N SER A 120 18.89 -19.79 -12.09
CA SER A 120 20.26 -20.08 -12.49
C SER A 120 21.13 -18.82 -12.60
N PRO A 121 22.47 -18.96 -12.55
CA PRO A 121 23.40 -17.84 -12.65
C PRO A 121 23.11 -16.91 -13.84
N GLY A 122 23.00 -15.61 -13.57
CA GLY A 122 22.72 -14.58 -14.56
C GLY A 122 21.27 -14.54 -15.06
N LYS A 123 20.36 -15.35 -14.49
CA LYS A 123 18.93 -15.34 -14.83
C LYS A 123 18.12 -14.55 -13.80
N SER A 124 16.88 -14.27 -14.17
CA SER A 124 15.95 -13.50 -13.34
C SER A 124 14.59 -14.17 -13.25
N TYR A 125 13.93 -13.99 -12.10
CA TYR A 125 12.54 -14.31 -11.89
C TYR A 125 11.79 -13.03 -11.52
N GLY A 126 10.56 -12.87 -12.01
CA GLY A 126 9.78 -11.68 -11.70
C GLY A 126 8.29 -11.88 -11.92
N TRP A 127 7.51 -11.07 -11.24
CA TRP A 127 6.04 -11.07 -11.32
C TRP A 127 5.53 -9.64 -11.21
N GLY A 128 4.30 -9.41 -11.67
CA GLY A 128 3.65 -8.11 -11.54
C GLY A 128 2.30 -8.23 -10.86
N PHE A 129 2.00 -7.26 -10.01
CA PHE A 129 0.83 -7.23 -9.13
C PHE A 129 0.27 -5.80 -9.05
N LYS A 130 -0.94 -5.67 -8.50
CA LYS A 130 -1.51 -4.38 -8.11
C LYS A 130 -1.41 -4.24 -6.60
N ILE A 131 -1.13 -3.02 -6.16
CA ILE A 131 -1.15 -2.72 -4.73
C ILE A 131 -2.59 -2.77 -4.27
N ASN A 132 -2.82 -3.40 -3.13
CA ASN A 132 -4.15 -3.49 -2.55
C ASN A 132 -4.61 -2.11 -2.10
N PHE A 133 -5.92 -1.95 -2.05
CA PHE A 133 -6.56 -0.68 -1.79
C PHE A 133 -6.15 -0.01 -0.46
N TRP A 134 -5.73 -0.82 0.51
CA TRP A 134 -5.33 -0.39 1.84
C TRP A 134 -3.84 -0.06 1.96
N ASP A 135 -3.07 -0.13 0.87
CA ASP A 135 -1.62 0.05 0.82
C ASP A 135 -0.87 -0.81 1.84
N THR A 136 -1.37 -2.02 2.05
CA THR A 136 -0.81 -3.03 2.96
C THR A 136 -0.14 -4.19 2.22
N THR A 137 -0.08 -4.14 0.89
CA THR A 137 0.58 -5.18 0.08
C THR A 137 2.03 -5.37 0.52
N LEU A 138 2.35 -6.61 0.85
CA LEU A 138 3.66 -7.08 1.27
C LEU A 138 3.96 -8.39 0.53
N PHE A 139 5.11 -8.44 -0.13
CA PHE A 139 5.70 -9.68 -0.64
C PHE A 139 7.02 -9.92 0.06
N PHE A 140 7.19 -11.13 0.57
CA PHE A 140 8.44 -11.60 1.16
C PHE A 140 8.88 -12.88 0.46
N CYS A 141 10.20 -13.07 0.37
CA CYS A 141 10.78 -14.23 -0.26
C CYS A 141 11.79 -14.88 0.67
N GLY A 142 11.70 -16.21 0.81
CA GLY A 142 12.77 -17.04 1.35
C GLY A 142 13.78 -17.35 0.26
N PHE A 143 15.07 -17.24 0.57
CA PHE A 143 16.18 -17.54 -0.33
C PHE A 143 16.98 -18.69 0.24
N THR A 144 17.37 -19.62 -0.61
CA THR A 144 18.33 -20.67 -0.31
C THR A 144 19.43 -20.67 -1.35
N THR A 145 20.64 -20.44 -0.89
CA THR A 145 21.86 -20.44 -1.69
C THR A 145 22.83 -21.47 -1.14
N LYS A 146 23.97 -21.70 -1.81
CA LYS A 146 25.04 -22.54 -1.25
C LYS A 146 25.68 -21.95 0.01
N LYS A 147 25.59 -20.63 0.21
CA LYS A 147 26.22 -19.92 1.33
C LYS A 147 25.31 -19.74 2.53
N GLY A 148 23.99 -19.92 2.37
CA GLY A 148 23.06 -19.77 3.47
C GLY A 148 21.60 -19.62 3.03
N ARG A 149 20.76 -19.25 4.00
CA ARG A 149 19.33 -19.03 3.82
C ARG A 149 18.89 -17.75 4.56
N GLY A 150 17.87 -17.08 4.03
CA GLY A 150 17.30 -15.88 4.65
C GLY A 150 15.91 -15.56 4.10
N VAL A 151 15.15 -14.72 4.81
CA VAL A 151 13.83 -14.24 4.37
C VAL A 151 13.84 -12.73 4.38
N TYR A 152 13.37 -12.12 3.28
CA TYR A 152 13.43 -10.68 3.09
C TYR A 152 12.11 -10.13 2.54
N ASP A 153 11.74 -8.93 2.98
CA ASP A 153 10.64 -8.15 2.42
C ASP A 153 11.06 -7.55 1.08
N ILE A 154 10.69 -8.23 0.00
CA ILE A 154 11.04 -7.88 -1.38
C ILE A 154 10.17 -6.73 -1.90
N PHE A 155 8.94 -6.62 -1.40
CA PHE A 155 8.11 -5.44 -1.64
C PHE A 155 7.26 -5.11 -0.41
N LYS A 156 7.23 -3.85 -0.02
CA LYS A 156 6.34 -3.33 1.02
C LYS A 156 5.74 -2.01 0.54
N ALA A 157 4.43 -1.95 0.35
CA ALA A 157 3.74 -0.79 -0.23
C ALA A 157 4.13 0.53 0.46
N SER A 158 4.10 0.58 1.80
CA SER A 158 4.47 1.77 2.57
C SER A 158 5.92 2.25 2.36
N ARG A 159 6.81 1.36 1.92
CA ARG A 159 8.24 1.64 1.67
C ARG A 159 8.50 1.93 0.20
N ASP A 160 7.88 1.15 -0.69
CA ASP A 160 8.35 0.96 -2.06
C ASP A 160 7.50 1.65 -3.13
N LEU A 161 6.35 2.22 -2.76
CA LEU A 161 5.42 2.88 -3.68
C LEU A 161 6.12 3.85 -4.65
N TYR A 162 7.08 4.63 -4.13
CA TYR A 162 7.85 5.63 -4.88
C TYR A 162 9.33 5.26 -5.09
N ARG A 163 9.80 4.15 -4.50
CA ARG A 163 11.21 3.74 -4.61
C ARG A 163 11.48 2.89 -5.84
N CYS A 164 10.49 2.13 -6.30
CA CYS A 164 10.66 1.19 -7.39
C CYS A 164 10.57 1.91 -8.74
N ASN A 165 11.73 2.31 -9.24
CA ASN A 165 11.91 2.99 -10.51
C ASN A 165 13.19 2.51 -11.19
N PRO A 166 13.27 2.51 -12.54
CA PRO A 166 12.26 3.00 -13.49
C PRO A 166 11.09 2.04 -13.74
N ASN A 167 9.99 2.56 -14.29
CA ASN A 167 8.81 1.80 -14.75
C ASN A 167 8.21 0.88 -13.69
N ASP A 168 8.02 1.39 -12.47
CA ASP A 168 7.31 0.67 -11.40
C ASP A 168 7.92 -0.69 -11.03
N THR A 169 9.20 -0.87 -11.34
CA THR A 169 9.90 -2.15 -11.16
C THR A 169 10.87 -2.07 -9.99
N CYS A 170 10.70 -2.98 -9.03
CA CYS A 170 11.60 -3.18 -7.90
C CYS A 170 12.65 -4.22 -8.30
N PHE A 171 13.88 -3.77 -8.52
CA PHE A 171 14.99 -4.65 -8.87
C PHE A 171 15.73 -5.13 -7.62
N TRP A 172 15.96 -6.44 -7.57
CA TRP A 172 16.74 -7.10 -6.52
C TRP A 172 17.83 -7.96 -7.15
N ASP A 173 19.03 -7.91 -6.58
CA ASP A 173 20.14 -8.77 -6.96
C ASP A 173 20.47 -9.70 -5.80
N VAL A 174 20.60 -10.99 -6.07
CA VAL A 174 21.15 -11.95 -5.11
C VAL A 174 22.64 -12.03 -5.37
N LYS A 175 23.44 -11.55 -4.41
CA LYS A 175 24.90 -11.54 -4.48
C LYS A 175 25.50 -12.39 -3.37
N ASP A 176 26.81 -12.54 -3.42
CA ASP A 176 27.58 -13.33 -2.47
C ASP A 176 27.71 -12.68 -1.08
N ASP A 177 27.53 -11.36 -1.00
CA ASP A 177 27.65 -10.51 0.18
C ASP A 177 26.31 -10.21 0.87
N GLY A 178 25.19 -10.70 0.33
CA GLY A 178 23.85 -10.48 0.86
C GLY A 178 23.05 -9.49 0.04
#